data_AF-A0AAE8IYM9-F1
#
_entry.id   AF-A0AAE8IYM9-F1
#
_cell.length_a   1.000
_cell.length_b   1.000
_cell.length_c   1.000
_cell.angle_alpha   90.00
_cell.angle_beta   90.00
_cell.angle_gamma   90.00
#
_symmetry.space_group_name_H-M   'P 1'
#
loop_
_entity.id
_entity.type
_entity.pdbx_description
1 polymer ?
#
loop_
_entity_poly.entity_id
_entity_poly.type
_entity_poly.pdbx_seq_one_letter_code
_entity_poly.pdbx_strand_id
1 'polypeptide(L)'
;MKTATIPSLRVTADFREAAESVLKDGETLSSFVEDSVRRQVEIRKSQAEFIARGLASLEKAERTGVYYNTDDVLSMMQKKLNAAKAAKSAKSAKQK
;
A
#
# COMPACT_ATOMS: atom_id res chain seq x y z
N MET A 1 -6.37 -4.26 -25.47
CA MET A 1 -5.56 -5.44 -25.81
C MET A 1 -4.40 -5.55 -24.84
N LYS A 2 -4.06 -6.76 -24.35
CA LYS A 2 -2.86 -7.00 -23.53
C LYS A 2 -1.64 -7.06 -24.47
N THR A 3 -0.61 -6.26 -24.23
CA THR A 3 0.52 -6.06 -25.16
C THR A 3 1.81 -6.78 -24.73
N ALA A 4 1.82 -7.39 -23.56
CA ALA A 4 2.97 -8.09 -22.99
C ALA A 4 2.54 -9.39 -22.30
N THR A 5 3.45 -10.35 -22.21
CA THR A 5 3.24 -11.67 -21.61
C THR A 5 4.24 -11.90 -20.49
N ILE A 6 3.78 -12.50 -19.39
CA ILE A 6 4.66 -13.03 -18.34
C ILE A 6 5.25 -14.36 -18.87
N PRO A 7 6.56 -14.62 -18.69
CA PRO A 7 7.16 -15.89 -19.11
C PRO A 7 6.43 -17.11 -18.56
N SER A 8 6.50 -18.23 -19.28
CA SER A 8 5.93 -19.49 -18.82
C SER A 8 6.68 -19.99 -17.57
N LEU A 9 5.93 -20.31 -16.52
CA LEU A 9 6.46 -20.81 -15.25
C LEU A 9 6.11 -22.29 -15.08
N ARG A 10 7.12 -23.15 -14.94
CA ARG A 10 6.92 -24.54 -14.53
C ARG A 10 6.70 -24.58 -13.02
N VAL A 11 5.67 -25.29 -12.59
CA VAL A 11 5.31 -25.47 -11.18
C VAL A 11 5.07 -26.95 -10.89
N THR A 12 5.09 -27.32 -9.61
CA THR A 12 4.71 -28.67 -9.18
C THR A 12 3.20 -28.89 -9.35
N ALA A 13 2.79 -30.16 -9.45
CA ALA A 13 1.37 -30.52 -9.54
C ALA A 13 0.59 -30.03 -8.30
N ASP A 14 1.11 -30.31 -7.11
CA ASP A 14 0.47 -29.94 -5.85
C ASP A 14 0.28 -28.42 -5.69
N PHE A 15 1.26 -27.61 -6.14
CA PHE A 15 1.11 -26.15 -6.10
C PHE A 15 0.02 -25.68 -7.07
N ARG A 16 -0.05 -26.29 -8.26
CA ARG A 16 -1.09 -25.97 -9.23
C ARG A 16 -2.47 -26.32 -8.69
N GLU A 17 -2.63 -27.50 -8.11
CA GLU A 17 -3.89 -27.95 -7.51
C GLU A 17 -4.33 -27.00 -6.39
N ALA A 18 -3.40 -26.61 -5.50
CA ALA A 18 -3.69 -25.66 -4.44
C ALA A 18 -4.09 -24.27 -4.97
N ALA A 19 -3.52 -23.84 -6.11
CA ALA A 19 -3.91 -22.57 -6.74
C ALA A 19 -5.28 -22.66 -7.42
N GLU A 20 -5.61 -23.79 -8.04
CA GLU A 20 -6.91 -24.03 -8.67
C GLU A 20 -8.02 -24.20 -7.61
N SER A 21 -7.73 -24.77 -6.43
CA SER A 21 -8.72 -25.00 -5.38
C SER A 21 -9.25 -23.73 -4.70
N VAL A 22 -8.57 -22.59 -4.88
CA VAL A 22 -8.94 -21.30 -4.24
C VAL A 22 -9.55 -20.29 -5.21
N LEU A 23 -9.78 -20.68 -6.47
CA LEU A 23 -10.39 -19.81 -7.47
C LEU A 23 -11.85 -19.51 -7.12
N LYS A 24 -12.29 -18.29 -7.42
CA LYS A 24 -13.69 -17.88 -7.30
C LYS A 24 -14.48 -18.26 -8.55
N ASP A 25 -15.81 -18.21 -8.46
CA ASP A 25 -16.69 -18.46 -9.60
C ASP A 25 -16.36 -17.52 -10.78
N GLY A 26 -16.06 -18.13 -11.94
CA GLY A 26 -15.68 -17.40 -13.15
C GLY A 26 -14.23 -16.88 -13.19
N GLU A 27 -13.43 -17.13 -12.15
CA GLU A 27 -12.01 -16.77 -12.12
C GLU A 27 -11.16 -17.82 -12.85
N THR A 28 -10.11 -17.37 -13.55
CA THR A 28 -9.13 -18.24 -14.20
C THR A 28 -7.82 -18.22 -13.45
N LEU A 29 -7.01 -19.28 -13.56
CA LEU A 29 -5.67 -19.30 -12.99
C LEU A 29 -4.81 -18.13 -13.51
N SER A 30 -4.95 -17.77 -14.79
CA SER A 30 -4.22 -16.65 -15.40
C SER A 30 -4.62 -15.29 -14.81
N SER A 31 -5.92 -15.04 -14.59
CA SER A 31 -6.39 -13.79 -13.95
C SER A 31 -5.96 -13.73 -12.49
N PHE A 32 -6.05 -14.85 -11.77
CA PHE A 32 -5.60 -14.95 -10.38
C PHE A 32 -4.09 -14.65 -10.24
N VAL A 33 -3.27 -15.21 -11.13
CA VAL A 33 -1.82 -14.94 -11.17
C VAL A 33 -1.53 -13.49 -11.53
N GLU A 34 -2.22 -12.92 -12.52
CA GLU A 34 -2.05 -11.50 -12.89
C GLU A 34 -2.30 -10.58 -11.69
N ASP A 35 -3.44 -10.76 -11.01
CA ASP A 35 -3.83 -9.94 -9.88
C ASP A 35 -2.86 -10.11 -8.69
N SER A 36 -2.42 -11.34 -8.44
CA SER A 36 -1.42 -11.63 -7.41
C SER A 36 -0.09 -10.92 -7.68
N VAL A 37 0.41 -10.99 -8.92
CA VAL A 37 1.65 -10.31 -9.33
C VAL A 37 1.49 -8.80 -9.23
N ARG A 38 0.37 -8.24 -9.71
CA ARG A 38 0.06 -6.81 -9.63
C ARG A 38 0.08 -6.33 -8.18
N ARG A 39 -0.57 -7.06 -7.27
CA ARG A 39 -0.58 -6.73 -5.84
C ARG A 39 0.84 -6.76 -5.25
N GLN A 40 1.63 -7.76 -5.60
CA GLN A 40 3.02 -7.85 -5.12
C GLN A 40 3.90 -6.71 -5.64
N VAL A 41 3.70 -6.27 -6.90
CA VAL A 41 4.40 -5.10 -7.44
C VAL A 41 4.07 -3.85 -6.62
N GLU A 42 2.80 -3.59 -6.35
CA GLU A 42 2.38 -2.42 -5.56
C GLU A 42 2.92 -2.46 -4.13
N ILE A 43 2.88 -3.63 -3.48
CA ILE A 43 3.45 -3.82 -2.14
C ILE A 43 4.96 -3.51 -2.15
N ARG A 44 5.71 -4.08 -3.10
CA ARG A 44 7.17 -3.90 -3.17
C ARG A 44 7.56 -2.46 -3.49
N LYS A 45 6.84 -1.79 -4.38
CA LYS A 45 7.05 -0.35 -4.64
C LYS A 45 6.80 0.48 -3.38
N SER A 46 5.67 0.26 -2.72
CA SER A 46 5.30 0.96 -1.48
C SER A 46 6.34 0.76 -0.37
N GLN A 47 6.85 -0.47 -0.21
CA GLN A 47 7.91 -0.80 0.74
C GLN A 47 9.23 -0.10 0.41
N ALA A 48 9.66 -0.17 -0.85
CA ALA A 48 10.89 0.48 -1.30
C ALA A 48 10.83 2.01 -1.07
N GLU A 49 9.71 2.64 -1.40
CA GLU A 49 9.51 4.06 -1.15
C GLU A 49 9.47 4.40 0.35
N PHE A 50 8.83 3.56 1.17
CA PHE A 50 8.80 3.76 2.62
C PHE A 50 10.21 3.75 3.21
N ILE A 51 11.03 2.77 2.81
CA ILE A 51 12.43 2.68 3.23
C ILE A 51 13.21 3.91 2.75
N ALA A 52 13.09 4.28 1.48
CA ALA A 52 13.77 5.44 0.92
C ALA A 52 13.40 6.74 1.67
N ARG A 53 12.12 6.95 1.98
CA ARG A 53 11.66 8.10 2.79
C ARG A 53 12.22 8.07 4.21
N GLY A 54 12.28 6.89 4.83
CA GLY A 54 12.85 6.71 6.17
C GLY A 54 14.34 7.08 6.21
N LEU A 55 15.13 6.57 5.26
CA LEU A 55 16.56 6.86 5.17
C LEU A 55 16.83 8.34 4.89
N ALA A 56 16.09 8.95 3.96
CA ALA A 56 16.21 10.38 3.68
C ALA A 56 15.81 11.24 4.91
N SER A 57 14.82 10.80 5.69
CA SER A 57 14.45 11.47 6.94
C SER A 57 15.53 11.36 8.00
N LEU A 58 16.20 10.21 8.10
CA LEU A 58 17.33 10.01 9.02
C LEU A 58 18.49 10.94 8.66
N GLU A 59 18.92 10.93 7.39
CA GLU A 59 20.00 11.79 6.90
C GLU A 59 19.69 13.28 7.17
N LYS A 60 18.44 13.69 6.97
CA LYS A 60 18.01 15.05 7.29
C LYS A 60 18.12 15.35 8.79
N ALA A 61 17.66 14.44 9.65
CA ALA A 61 17.71 14.63 11.09
C ALA A 61 19.16 14.71 11.60
N GLU A 62 20.06 13.85 11.09
CA GLU A 62 21.49 13.90 11.39
C GLU A 62 22.12 15.24 10.96
N ARG A 63 21.76 15.73 9.77
CA ARG A 63 22.27 17.02 9.25
C ARG A 63 21.76 18.23 10.03
N THR A 64 20.50 18.22 10.49
CA THR A 64 19.90 19.40 11.15
C THR A 64 19.90 19.32 12.67
N GLY A 65 20.16 18.15 13.25
CA GLY A 65 20.00 17.90 14.69
C GLY A 65 18.55 17.96 15.19
N VAL A 66 17.57 17.96 14.28
CA VAL A 66 16.15 18.14 14.65
C VAL A 66 15.50 16.77 14.77
N TYR A 67 15.07 16.45 15.98
CA TYR A 67 14.31 15.26 16.33
C TYR A 67 13.01 15.66 17.00
N TYR A 68 11.99 14.80 16.91
CA TYR A 68 10.67 15.05 17.50
C TYR A 68 10.37 13.98 18.54
N ASN A 69 9.86 14.40 19.70
CA ASN A 69 9.37 13.46 20.69
C ASN A 69 8.02 12.88 20.27
N THR A 70 7.71 11.67 20.74
CA THR A 70 6.47 10.96 20.44
C THR A 70 5.24 11.80 20.82
N ASP A 71 5.24 12.43 21.99
CA ASP A 71 4.11 13.24 22.47
C ASP A 71 3.80 14.42 21.55
N ASP A 72 4.84 15.11 21.05
CA ASP A 72 4.69 16.24 20.13
C ASP A 72 4.07 15.78 18.80
N VAL A 73 4.53 14.65 18.28
CA VAL A 73 4.01 14.07 17.03
C VAL A 73 2.56 13.64 17.20
N LEU A 74 2.23 12.92 18.27
CA LEU A 74 0.86 12.45 18.55
C LEU A 74 -0.10 13.62 18.75
N SER A 75 0.30 14.64 19.51
CA SER A 75 -0.46 15.88 19.71
C SER A 75 -0.74 16.60 18.38
N MET A 76 0.28 16.71 17.52
CA MET A 76 0.12 17.30 16.19
C MET A 76 -0.85 16.49 15.32
N MET A 77 -0.74 15.15 15.31
CA MET A 77 -1.64 14.28 14.55
C MET A 77 -3.09 14.39 15.04
N GLN A 78 -3.31 14.42 16.35
CA GLN A 78 -4.64 14.58 16.92
C GLN A 78 -5.28 15.93 16.52
N LYS A 79 -4.49 17.02 16.53
CA LYS A 79 -4.94 18.34 16.07
C LYS A 79 -5.37 18.31 14.60
N LYS A 80 -4.54 17.72 13.72
CA LYS A 80 -4.85 17.57 12.29
C LYS A 80 -6.13 16.74 12.06
N LEU A 81 -6.28 15.65 12.80
CA LEU A 81 -7.46 14.80 12.72
C LEU A 81 -8.74 15.54 13.15
N ASN A 82 -8.69 16.28 14.26
CA ASN A 82 -9.83 17.04 14.76
C ASN A 82 -10.25 18.13 13.76
N ALA A 83 -9.29 18.84 13.16
CA ALA A 83 -9.55 19.84 12.14
C ALA A 83 -10.22 19.22 10.89
N ALA A 84 -9.74 18.07 10.41
CA ALA A 84 -10.32 17.36 9.28
C ALA A 84 -11.77 16.91 9.56
N LYS A 85 -12.04 16.42 10.78
CA LYS A 85 -13.41 16.06 11.21
C LYS A 85 -14.34 17.26 11.22
N ALA A 86 -13.91 18.39 11.78
CA ALA A 86 -14.69 19.62 11.82
C ALA A 86 -14.97 20.20 10.42
N ALA A 87 -14.00 20.14 9.52
CA ALA A 87 -14.18 20.56 8.13
C ALA A 87 -15.21 19.66 7.40
N LYS A 88 -15.18 18.34 7.65
CA LYS A 88 -16.14 17.39 7.08
C LYS A 88 -17.57 17.65 7.60
N SER A 89 -17.76 17.91 8.89
CA SER A 89 -19.07 18.21 9.46
C SER A 89 -19.63 19.54 8.94
N ALA A 90 -18.80 20.59 8.85
CA ALA A 90 -19.20 21.88 8.28
C ALA A 90 -19.61 21.77 6.81
N LYS A 91 -18.89 20.97 6.01
CA LYS A 91 -19.25 20.72 4.60
C LYS A 91 -20.58 19.96 4.47
N SER A 92 -20.83 18.98 5.35
CA SER A 92 -22.09 18.24 5.37
C SER A 92 -23.27 19.10 5.82
N ALA A 93 -23.04 20.09 6.69
CA ALA A 93 -24.08 21.03 7.13
C ALA A 93 -24.43 22.07 6.05
N LYS A 94 -23.49 22.41 5.16
CA LYS A 94 -23.69 23.35 4.04
C LYS A 94 -24.37 22.73 2.81
N GLN A 95 -24.48 21.40 2.77
CA GLN A 95 -25.13 20.64 1.68
C GLN A 95 -26.57 20.23 2.02
N LYS A 96 -27.03 20.52 3.24
CA LYS A 96 -28.45 20.48 3.63
C LYS A 96 -29.02 21.88 3.59
#